data_AF-A0A2D9X163-F1
#
_entry.id   AF-A0A2D9X163-F1
#
_cell.length_a   1.000
_cell.length_b   1.000
_cell.length_c   1.000
_cell.angle_alpha   90.00
_cell.angle_beta   90.00
_cell.angle_gamma   90.00
#
_symmetry.space_group_name_H-M   'P 1'
#
loop_
_entity.id
_entity.type
_entity.pdbx_description
1 polymer ?
#
loop_
_entity_poly.entity_id
_entity_poly.type
_entity_poly.pdbx_seq_one_letter_code
_entity_poly.pdbx_strand_id
1 'polypeptide(L)'
;MITKKNIEDNTKTLAILMISQRLSLINSIYRSVKLVLKGCLSDMIMRKVLGIVLMIMMLPAVQSEIDEYTSHPGNIPNFHNFATPQLEPGENGFFSLDIQNRYIENLTGVQIVAEIYHRADIDESESLSSINSDKRPIISENCWKYKNEEEKCSDSPNSESASFSIENIEVNQTVRLKFDINTNEDTKEGTYFVRFSMNFQFNATERVLQSRGYWSMEEWTNATTNLSENYPGNINLDSLKVDGIIPDSSFGVKKPIPKWPLYILISLTVIFAGLSVIFYLEEEETYPELNKWLQKMRGKFNQFWLRFKYRKGS
;
A
#
# COMPACT_ATOMS: atom_id res chain seq x y z
N MET A 1 -16.74 -100.60 -61.82
CA MET A 1 -17.78 -99.54 -61.72
C MET A 1 -17.63 -98.86 -60.35
N ILE A 2 -16.58 -98.05 -60.19
CA ILE A 2 -16.39 -97.25 -58.97
C ILE A 2 -17.19 -95.97 -59.22
N THR A 3 -18.30 -95.86 -58.51
CA THR A 3 -19.34 -94.85 -58.72
C THR A 3 -18.82 -93.45 -58.37
N LYS A 4 -19.04 -92.49 -59.29
CA LYS A 4 -18.79 -91.04 -59.18
C LYS A 4 -19.10 -90.42 -57.81
N LYS A 5 -20.01 -91.02 -57.05
CA LYS A 5 -20.47 -90.58 -55.73
C LYS A 5 -19.36 -90.59 -54.64
N ASN A 6 -18.40 -91.51 -54.70
CA ASN A 6 -17.35 -91.63 -53.66
C ASN A 6 -16.19 -90.62 -53.80
N ILE A 7 -15.97 -90.09 -55.02
CA ILE A 7 -14.96 -89.07 -55.28
C ILE A 7 -15.50 -87.68 -54.92
N GLU A 8 -16.81 -87.48 -55.06
CA GLU A 8 -17.48 -86.23 -54.76
C GLU A 8 -17.65 -85.96 -53.25
N ASP A 9 -17.82 -87.00 -52.44
CA ASP A 9 -17.89 -86.85 -50.98
C ASP A 9 -16.52 -86.50 -50.37
N ASN A 10 -15.45 -87.21 -50.77
CA ASN A 10 -14.10 -86.93 -50.25
C ASN A 10 -13.55 -85.55 -50.65
N THR A 11 -13.93 -85.03 -51.82
CA THR A 11 -13.55 -83.67 -52.26
C THR A 11 -14.33 -82.59 -51.51
N LYS A 12 -15.60 -82.82 -51.17
CA LYS A 12 -16.39 -81.92 -50.31
C LYS A 12 -15.85 -81.89 -48.88
N THR A 13 -15.44 -83.04 -48.32
CA THR A 13 -14.86 -83.08 -46.96
C THR A 13 -13.51 -82.36 -46.89
N LEU A 14 -12.63 -82.55 -47.88
CA LEU A 14 -11.34 -81.84 -47.97
C LEU A 14 -11.51 -80.33 -48.17
N ALA A 15 -12.48 -79.90 -48.98
CA ALA A 15 -12.77 -78.47 -49.17
C ALA A 15 -13.27 -77.80 -47.88
N ILE A 16 -14.15 -78.47 -47.12
CA ILE A 16 -14.66 -77.95 -45.84
C ILE A 16 -13.54 -77.86 -44.80
N LEU A 17 -12.62 -78.82 -44.76
CA LEU A 17 -11.50 -78.82 -43.82
C LEU A 17 -10.48 -77.71 -44.12
N MET A 18 -10.20 -77.45 -45.41
CA MET A 18 -9.32 -76.35 -45.81
C MET A 18 -9.93 -74.96 -45.56
N ILE A 19 -11.25 -74.81 -45.72
CA ILE A 19 -11.96 -73.56 -45.41
C ILE A 19 -11.97 -73.30 -43.90
N SER A 20 -12.19 -74.34 -43.08
CA SER A 20 -12.14 -74.26 -41.62
C SER A 20 -10.77 -73.83 -41.10
N GLN A 21 -9.68 -74.42 -41.62
CA GLN A 21 -8.32 -74.03 -41.24
C GLN A 21 -7.96 -72.59 -41.65
N ARG A 22 -8.39 -72.14 -42.84
CA ARG A 22 -8.16 -70.76 -43.29
C ARG A 22 -8.93 -69.73 -42.46
N LEU A 23 -10.18 -70.02 -42.05
CA LEU A 23 -10.96 -69.15 -41.17
C LEU A 23 -10.38 -69.06 -39.75
N SER A 24 -9.85 -70.17 -39.23
CA SER A 24 -9.15 -70.19 -37.93
C SER A 24 -7.89 -69.31 -37.93
N LEU A 25 -7.08 -69.41 -38.99
CA LEU A 25 -5.87 -68.59 -39.17
C LEU A 25 -6.20 -67.10 -39.31
N ILE A 26 -7.23 -66.75 -40.09
CA ILE A 26 -7.66 -65.35 -40.25
C ILE A 26 -8.18 -64.78 -38.93
N ASN A 27 -8.99 -65.54 -38.17
CA ASN A 27 -9.46 -65.09 -36.86
C ASN A 27 -8.33 -64.95 -35.84
N SER A 28 -7.33 -65.83 -35.87
CA SER A 28 -6.16 -65.75 -35.00
C SER A 28 -5.31 -64.50 -35.32
N ILE A 29 -5.06 -64.24 -36.60
CA ILE A 29 -4.32 -63.04 -37.05
C ILE A 29 -5.09 -61.76 -36.71
N TYR A 30 -6.41 -61.74 -36.94
CA TYR A 30 -7.24 -60.58 -36.63
C TYR A 30 -7.29 -60.29 -35.12
N ARG A 31 -7.32 -61.34 -34.29
CA ARG A 31 -7.30 -61.21 -32.82
C ARG A 31 -5.95 -60.71 -32.32
N SER A 32 -4.84 -61.18 -32.89
CA SER A 32 -3.48 -60.75 -32.55
C SER A 32 -3.23 -59.29 -32.97
N VAL A 33 -3.61 -58.91 -34.20
CA VAL A 33 -3.47 -57.53 -34.71
C VAL A 33 -4.34 -56.56 -33.91
N LYS A 34 -5.57 -56.96 -33.55
CA LYS A 34 -6.48 -56.14 -32.71
C LYS A 34 -5.96 -55.96 -31.27
N LEU A 35 -5.25 -56.94 -30.71
CA LEU A 35 -4.61 -56.84 -29.39
C LEU A 35 -3.39 -55.91 -29.41
N VAL A 36 -2.53 -56.02 -30.44
CA VAL A 36 -1.35 -55.16 -30.60
C VAL A 36 -1.74 -53.70 -30.84
N LEU A 37 -2.75 -53.44 -31.68
CA LEU A 37 -3.26 -52.09 -31.92
C LEU A 37 -3.94 -51.48 -30.69
N LYS A 38 -4.70 -52.27 -29.91
CA LYS A 38 -5.27 -51.78 -28.64
C LYS A 38 -4.20 -51.47 -27.59
N GLY A 39 -3.14 -52.28 -27.49
CA GLY A 39 -2.02 -52.02 -26.59
C GLY A 39 -1.27 -50.73 -26.97
N CYS A 40 -0.96 -50.55 -28.25
CA CYS A 40 -0.20 -49.40 -28.73
C CYS A 40 -1.02 -48.08 -28.64
N LEU A 41 -2.31 -48.10 -28.98
CA LEU A 41 -3.20 -46.95 -28.81
C LEU A 41 -3.47 -46.62 -27.33
N SER A 42 -3.62 -47.63 -26.47
CA SER A 42 -3.81 -47.42 -25.02
C SER A 42 -2.59 -46.80 -24.36
N ASP A 43 -1.38 -47.18 -24.77
CA ASP A 43 -0.13 -46.67 -24.18
C ASP A 43 0.16 -45.23 -24.64
N MET A 44 -0.13 -44.91 -25.90
CA MET A 44 0.03 -43.54 -26.44
C MET A 44 -1.01 -42.56 -25.88
N ILE A 45 -2.25 -43.01 -25.65
CA ILE A 45 -3.30 -42.22 -24.99
C ILE A 45 -3.01 -42.09 -23.50
N MET A 46 -2.59 -43.16 -22.80
CA MET A 46 -2.21 -43.07 -21.38
C MET A 46 -1.03 -42.12 -21.16
N ARG A 47 0.02 -42.13 -22.00
CA ARG A 47 1.15 -41.21 -21.83
C ARG A 47 0.78 -39.74 -22.03
N LYS A 48 -0.13 -39.44 -22.96
CA LYS A 48 -0.63 -38.07 -23.16
C LYS A 48 -1.58 -37.63 -22.04
N VAL A 49 -2.45 -38.52 -21.58
CA VAL A 49 -3.34 -38.24 -20.45
C VAL A 49 -2.54 -38.09 -19.15
N LEU A 50 -1.54 -38.93 -18.90
CA LEU A 50 -0.66 -38.84 -17.73
C LEU A 50 0.15 -37.53 -17.75
N GLY A 51 0.65 -37.11 -18.91
CA GLY A 51 1.34 -35.82 -19.08
C GLY A 51 0.43 -34.61 -18.83
N ILE A 52 -0.83 -34.66 -19.25
CA ILE A 52 -1.82 -33.60 -18.99
C ILE A 52 -2.23 -33.58 -17.51
N VAL A 53 -2.41 -34.75 -16.88
CA VAL A 53 -2.72 -34.86 -15.44
C VAL A 53 -1.56 -34.37 -14.57
N LEU A 54 -0.31 -34.68 -14.94
CA LEU A 54 0.89 -34.14 -14.27
C LEU A 54 1.03 -32.62 -14.47
N MET A 55 0.68 -32.10 -15.65
CA MET A 55 0.70 -30.65 -15.91
C MET A 55 -0.38 -29.90 -15.12
N ILE A 56 -1.57 -30.49 -14.94
CA ILE A 56 -2.65 -29.92 -14.13
C ILE A 56 -2.31 -30.01 -12.62
N MET A 57 -1.61 -31.05 -12.17
CA MET A 57 -1.09 -31.14 -10.80
C MET A 57 0.09 -30.19 -10.51
N MET A 58 0.75 -29.63 -11.54
CA MET A 58 1.81 -28.64 -11.38
C MET A 58 1.33 -27.19 -11.55
N LEU A 59 0.03 -26.96 -11.77
CA LEU A 59 -0.54 -25.62 -11.61
C LEU A 59 -0.69 -25.35 -10.12
N PRO A 60 -0.02 -24.35 -9.54
CA PRO A 60 -0.38 -23.89 -8.21
C PRO A 60 -1.84 -23.42 -8.27
N ALA A 61 -2.72 -24.14 -7.60
CA ALA A 61 -4.06 -23.65 -7.30
C ALA A 61 -3.93 -22.58 -6.21
N VAL A 62 -3.49 -21.39 -6.60
CA VAL A 62 -3.63 -20.18 -5.78
C VAL A 62 -4.81 -19.42 -6.36
N GLN A 63 -6.00 -19.85 -5.95
CA GLN A 63 -7.09 -18.91 -5.74
C GLN A 63 -7.15 -18.73 -4.23
N SER A 64 -6.68 -17.58 -3.76
CA SER A 64 -6.91 -17.15 -2.38
C SER A 64 -8.40 -16.92 -2.24
N GLU A 65 -9.13 -17.96 -1.84
CA GLU A 65 -10.44 -17.76 -1.23
C GLU A 65 -10.20 -16.83 -0.04
N ILE A 66 -10.83 -15.64 -0.05
CA ILE A 66 -10.64 -14.65 1.00
C ILE A 66 -11.12 -15.27 2.30
N ASP A 67 -10.15 -15.58 3.17
CA ASP A 67 -10.41 -16.11 4.49
C ASP A 67 -11.02 -14.99 5.34
N GLU A 68 -12.31 -15.17 5.67
CA GLU A 68 -13.13 -14.25 6.45
C GLU A 68 -12.44 -13.86 7.76
N TYR A 69 -11.65 -14.77 8.36
CA TYR A 69 -10.90 -14.47 9.59
C TYR A 69 -9.81 -13.43 9.32
N THR A 70 -8.98 -13.65 8.31
CA THR A 70 -7.82 -12.78 8.02
C THR A 70 -8.18 -11.41 7.45
N SER A 71 -9.32 -11.34 6.77
CA SER A 71 -9.83 -10.14 6.11
C SER A 71 -10.72 -9.29 7.01
N HIS A 72 -11.15 -9.84 8.15
CA HIS A 72 -11.97 -9.09 9.10
C HIS A 72 -11.21 -7.87 9.62
N PRO A 73 -11.78 -6.65 9.56
CA PRO A 73 -11.12 -5.43 10.04
C PRO A 73 -10.66 -5.48 11.51
N GLY A 74 -11.27 -6.35 12.32
CA GLY A 74 -10.83 -6.59 13.70
C GLY A 74 -9.55 -7.43 13.84
N ASN A 75 -9.20 -8.22 12.83
CA ASN A 75 -8.12 -9.21 12.88
C ASN A 75 -6.85 -8.80 12.12
N ILE A 76 -6.95 -7.84 11.18
CA ILE A 76 -5.79 -7.32 10.45
C ILE A 76 -4.70 -6.80 11.42
N PRO A 77 -3.41 -6.83 11.03
CA PRO A 77 -2.34 -6.24 11.83
C PRO A 77 -2.66 -4.79 12.18
N ASN A 78 -2.34 -4.39 13.41
CA ASN A 78 -2.63 -3.06 13.90
C ASN A 78 -1.55 -2.08 13.43
N PHE A 79 -1.92 -1.08 12.65
CA PHE A 79 -1.05 0.05 12.31
C PHE A 79 -1.37 1.21 13.27
N HIS A 80 -0.42 1.59 14.11
CA HIS A 80 -0.64 2.61 15.14
C HIS A 80 0.65 3.38 15.46
N ASN A 81 0.55 4.32 16.42
CA ASN A 81 1.67 5.18 16.86
C ASN A 81 2.37 5.92 15.70
N PHE A 82 1.60 6.40 14.74
CA PHE A 82 2.12 7.23 13.66
C PHE A 82 2.76 8.50 14.22
N ALA A 83 4.04 8.69 13.96
CA ALA A 83 4.76 9.94 14.14
C ALA A 83 5.09 10.48 12.76
N THR A 84 4.36 11.51 12.34
CA THR A 84 4.49 12.11 11.01
C THR A 84 5.13 13.49 11.13
N PRO A 85 6.14 13.81 10.30
CA PRO A 85 6.84 15.06 10.42
C PRO A 85 6.03 16.22 9.82
N GLN A 86 6.31 17.43 10.30
CA GLN A 86 5.85 18.68 9.70
C GLN A 86 7.10 19.46 9.32
N LEU A 87 7.43 19.44 8.03
CA LEU A 87 8.71 19.90 7.50
C LEU A 87 8.58 21.27 6.84
N GLU A 88 9.58 22.10 6.96
CA GLU A 88 9.79 23.23 6.04
C GLU A 88 10.49 22.75 4.77
N PRO A 89 10.28 23.39 3.59
CA PRO A 89 11.09 23.10 2.42
C PRO A 89 12.59 23.28 2.71
N GLY A 90 13.38 22.22 2.54
CA GLY A 90 14.81 22.17 2.85
C GLY A 90 15.11 21.48 4.19
N GLU A 91 14.08 21.11 4.94
CA GLU A 91 14.20 20.37 6.20
C GLU A 91 14.10 18.85 5.97
N ASN A 92 14.75 18.10 6.86
CA ASN A 92 14.68 16.65 6.89
C ASN A 92 14.01 16.21 8.19
N GLY A 93 13.23 15.15 8.13
CA GLY A 93 12.67 14.53 9.32
C GLY A 93 12.37 13.06 9.07
N PHE A 94 11.81 12.41 10.08
CA PHE A 94 11.50 10.99 9.98
C PHE A 94 10.00 10.77 10.12
N PHE A 95 9.52 9.77 9.38
CA PHE A 95 8.21 9.18 9.58
C PHE A 95 8.40 7.86 10.31
N SER A 96 7.58 7.58 11.32
CA SER A 96 7.59 6.27 11.97
C SER A 96 6.20 5.78 12.32
N LEU A 97 6.03 4.47 12.38
CA LEU A 97 4.80 3.82 12.82
C LEU A 97 5.11 2.46 13.48
N ASP A 98 4.18 1.98 14.29
CA ASP A 98 4.25 0.67 14.92
C ASP A 98 3.22 -0.28 14.28
N ILE A 99 3.63 -1.50 13.98
CA ILE A 99 2.78 -2.57 13.44
C ILE A 99 2.75 -3.71 14.44
N GLN A 100 1.56 -4.07 14.90
CA GLN A 100 1.37 -5.21 15.81
C GLN A 100 0.67 -6.36 15.09
N ASN A 101 1.26 -7.55 15.13
CA ASN A 101 0.59 -8.76 14.67
C ASN A 101 -0.57 -9.11 15.62
N ARG A 102 -1.80 -9.11 15.09
CA ARG A 102 -3.03 -9.47 15.82
C ARG A 102 -3.53 -10.88 15.52
N TYR A 103 -2.94 -11.56 14.53
CA TYR A 103 -3.34 -12.91 14.20
C TYR A 103 -2.90 -13.90 15.28
N ILE A 104 -3.58 -15.05 15.31
CA ILE A 104 -3.28 -16.16 16.23
C ILE A 104 -2.02 -16.95 15.85
N GLU A 105 -1.44 -16.69 14.68
CA GLU A 105 -0.20 -17.31 14.21
C GLU A 105 0.84 -16.25 13.82
N ASN A 106 2.07 -16.72 13.63
CA ASN A 106 3.19 -15.89 13.22
C ASN A 106 3.07 -15.50 11.75
N LEU A 107 3.50 -14.28 11.42
CA LEU A 107 3.61 -13.81 10.04
C LEU A 107 5.03 -14.01 9.55
N THR A 108 5.21 -14.77 8.48
CA THR A 108 6.55 -15.02 7.92
C THR A 108 6.74 -14.33 6.57
N GLY A 109 7.97 -13.95 6.23
CA GLY A 109 8.29 -13.32 4.95
C GLY A 109 7.55 -12.00 4.74
N VAL A 110 7.46 -11.19 5.79
CA VAL A 110 6.72 -9.93 5.78
C VAL A 110 7.49 -8.89 4.97
N GLN A 111 6.88 -8.38 3.92
CA GLN A 111 7.37 -7.26 3.12
C GLN A 111 6.39 -6.10 3.23
N ILE A 112 6.89 -4.94 3.66
CA ILE A 112 6.08 -3.74 3.80
C ILE A 112 6.68 -2.63 2.94
N VAL A 113 5.84 -2.01 2.13
CA VAL A 113 6.22 -0.88 1.28
C VAL A 113 5.44 0.34 1.71
N ALA A 114 6.14 1.43 2.01
CA ALA A 114 5.56 2.74 2.26
C ALA A 114 5.95 3.67 1.10
N GLU A 115 4.96 4.25 0.41
CA GLU A 115 5.18 5.03 -0.81
C GLU A 115 4.45 6.37 -0.75
N ILE A 116 5.15 7.44 -1.09
CA ILE A 116 4.54 8.76 -1.29
C ILE A 116 3.88 8.74 -2.67
N TYR A 117 2.57 8.95 -2.74
CA TYR A 117 1.85 8.79 -4.01
C TYR A 117 1.07 10.02 -4.46
N HIS A 118 0.71 10.92 -3.53
CA HIS A 118 -0.15 12.05 -3.83
C HIS A 118 0.22 13.27 -3.01
N ARG A 119 -0.03 14.46 -3.55
CA ARG A 119 0.16 15.74 -2.87
C ARG A 119 -1.09 16.59 -3.04
N ALA A 120 -1.54 17.21 -1.95
CA ALA A 120 -2.64 18.17 -1.99
C ALA A 120 -2.38 19.38 -1.09
N ASP A 121 -2.83 20.55 -1.53
CA ASP A 121 -2.98 21.74 -0.71
C ASP A 121 -4.43 22.26 -0.80
N ILE A 122 -4.65 23.54 -0.50
CA ILE A 122 -5.99 24.15 -0.53
C ILE A 122 -6.50 24.36 -1.97
N ASP A 123 -5.59 24.54 -2.93
CA ASP A 123 -5.90 24.99 -4.28
C ASP A 123 -5.74 23.87 -5.31
N GLU A 124 -4.85 22.92 -5.07
CA GLU A 124 -4.39 21.90 -6.01
C GLU A 124 -4.30 20.53 -5.35
N SER A 125 -4.59 19.50 -6.14
CA SER A 125 -4.46 18.09 -5.76
C SER A 125 -3.92 17.33 -6.97
N GLU A 126 -2.75 16.72 -6.84
CA GLU A 126 -2.03 16.12 -7.95
C GLU A 126 -1.27 14.86 -7.52
N SER A 127 -1.12 13.92 -8.45
CA SER A 127 -0.28 12.75 -8.26
C SER A 127 1.17 13.17 -8.07
N LEU A 128 1.91 12.45 -7.23
CA LEU A 128 3.34 12.73 -7.02
C LEU A 128 4.11 12.71 -8.36
N SER A 129 3.75 11.78 -9.26
CA SER A 129 4.34 11.63 -10.59
C SER A 129 4.16 12.85 -11.50
N SER A 130 3.22 13.75 -11.20
CA SER A 130 2.96 14.98 -11.97
C SER A 130 3.87 16.15 -11.57
N ILE A 131 4.44 16.12 -10.37
CA ILE A 131 5.33 17.17 -9.84
C ILE A 131 6.72 17.01 -10.46
N ASN A 132 7.54 18.05 -10.68
CA ASN A 132 8.94 17.81 -11.11
C ASN A 132 9.73 17.04 -10.02
N SER A 133 10.53 16.04 -10.39
CA SER A 133 11.34 15.22 -9.45
C SER A 133 12.13 16.06 -8.45
N ASP A 134 12.68 17.19 -8.87
CA ASP A 134 13.52 18.06 -8.03
C ASP A 134 12.73 18.79 -6.93
N LYS A 135 11.40 18.86 -7.09
CA LYS A 135 10.45 19.52 -6.18
C LYS A 135 9.65 18.54 -5.32
N ARG A 136 10.00 17.26 -5.36
CA ARG A 136 9.36 16.21 -4.55
C ARG A 136 10.19 15.94 -3.29
N PRO A 137 9.55 15.55 -2.17
CA PRO A 137 10.26 14.94 -1.05
C PRO A 137 10.86 13.59 -1.47
N ILE A 138 11.97 13.22 -0.85
CA ILE A 138 12.71 12.00 -1.14
C ILE A 138 12.80 11.13 0.12
N ILE A 139 12.58 9.83 -0.04
CA ILE A 139 12.88 8.81 0.97
C ILE A 139 14.30 8.30 0.75
N SER A 140 15.10 8.24 1.82
CA SER A 140 16.53 7.90 1.74
C SER A 140 16.90 6.65 2.54
N GLU A 141 16.75 6.69 3.86
CA GLU A 141 17.03 5.57 4.76
C GLU A 141 15.74 5.01 5.32
N ASN A 142 15.66 3.68 5.41
CA ASN A 142 14.52 3.00 5.99
C ASN A 142 14.99 1.93 6.99
N CYS A 143 14.51 2.07 8.22
CA CYS A 143 14.93 1.30 9.37
C CYS A 143 13.72 0.61 10.02
N TRP A 144 13.95 -0.57 10.58
CA TRP A 144 12.94 -1.25 11.38
C TRP A 144 13.56 -1.95 12.58
N LYS A 145 12.77 -2.13 13.64
CA LYS A 145 13.19 -2.88 14.83
C LYS A 145 12.03 -3.49 15.59
N TYR A 146 12.33 -4.57 16.30
CA TYR A 146 11.48 -5.00 17.40
C TYR A 146 11.72 -4.11 18.62
N LYS A 147 10.75 -4.09 19.55
CA LYS A 147 10.75 -3.19 20.72
C LYS A 147 12.05 -3.20 21.55
N ASN A 148 12.77 -4.31 21.57
CA ASN A 148 13.99 -4.51 22.38
C ASN A 148 15.22 -4.94 21.55
N GLU A 149 15.18 -4.76 20.24
CA GLU A 149 16.27 -5.18 19.35
C GLU A 149 16.98 -3.99 18.71
N GLU A 150 18.16 -4.27 18.16
CA GLU A 150 18.90 -3.31 17.35
C GLU A 150 18.14 -2.96 16.07
N GLU A 151 18.39 -1.76 15.59
CA GLU A 151 17.72 -1.20 14.43
C GLU A 151 18.39 -1.72 13.16
N LYS A 152 17.58 -2.31 12.27
CA LYS A 152 18.01 -2.82 10.97
C LYS A 152 17.65 -1.80 9.92
N CYS A 153 18.66 -1.14 9.38
CA CYS A 153 18.52 -0.11 8.36
C CYS A 153 18.98 -0.60 7.00
N SER A 154 18.31 -0.11 5.96
CA SER A 154 18.67 -0.27 4.57
C SER A 154 18.52 1.06 3.86
N ASP A 155 19.19 1.20 2.71
CA ASP A 155 18.89 2.29 1.80
C ASP A 155 17.58 2.02 1.07
N SER A 156 16.83 3.08 0.84
CA SER A 156 15.58 3.05 0.12
C SER A 156 15.82 2.60 -1.34
N PRO A 157 15.04 1.65 -1.87
CA PRO A 157 15.22 1.18 -3.24
C PRO A 157 14.90 2.25 -4.27
N ASN A 158 13.99 3.17 -3.95
CA ASN A 158 13.57 4.29 -4.78
C ASN A 158 13.45 5.56 -3.95
N SER A 159 13.49 6.71 -4.59
CA SER A 159 13.34 8.02 -3.94
C SER A 159 11.93 8.26 -3.37
N GLU A 160 10.93 7.48 -3.75
CA GLU A 160 9.52 7.71 -3.39
C GLU A 160 8.97 6.64 -2.45
N SER A 161 9.70 5.54 -2.23
CA SER A 161 9.21 4.40 -1.47
C SER A 161 10.26 3.71 -0.60
N ALA A 162 9.93 3.53 0.68
CA ALA A 162 10.67 2.68 1.61
C ALA A 162 10.18 1.24 1.55
N SER A 163 11.09 0.26 1.62
CA SER A 163 10.76 -1.17 1.57
C SER A 163 11.39 -1.93 2.73
N PHE A 164 10.57 -2.50 3.60
CA PHE A 164 10.98 -3.22 4.80
C PHE A 164 10.80 -4.72 4.59
N SER A 165 11.87 -5.49 4.80
CA SER A 165 11.84 -6.95 4.77
C SER A 165 12.05 -7.49 6.18
N ILE A 166 11.02 -8.13 6.72
CA ILE A 166 10.97 -8.66 8.08
C ILE A 166 10.71 -10.17 7.99
N GLU A 167 11.61 -10.97 8.55
CA GLU A 167 11.56 -12.43 8.40
C GLU A 167 10.34 -13.05 9.10
N ASN A 168 10.06 -12.64 10.33
CA ASN A 168 9.02 -13.23 11.15
C ASN A 168 8.47 -12.24 12.19
N ILE A 169 7.15 -12.03 12.25
CA ILE A 169 6.49 -11.26 13.32
C ILE A 169 5.64 -12.21 14.14
N GLU A 170 6.05 -12.44 15.40
CA GLU A 170 5.35 -13.33 16.31
C GLU A 170 3.98 -12.79 16.73
N VAL A 171 3.12 -13.68 17.23
CA VAL A 171 1.80 -13.33 17.78
C VAL A 171 1.92 -12.22 18.84
N ASN A 172 1.13 -11.15 18.71
CA ASN A 172 1.16 -9.96 19.57
C ASN A 172 2.49 -9.19 19.62
N GLN A 173 3.46 -9.51 18.76
CA GLN A 173 4.70 -8.76 18.65
C GLN A 173 4.47 -7.45 17.88
N THR A 174 5.21 -6.41 18.28
CA THR A 174 5.18 -5.10 17.61
C THR A 174 6.53 -4.82 16.96
N VAL A 175 6.48 -4.40 15.69
CA VAL A 175 7.61 -3.90 14.92
C VAL A 175 7.44 -2.40 14.71
N ARG A 176 8.49 -1.63 14.97
CA ARG A 176 8.56 -0.22 14.62
C ARG A 176 9.21 -0.06 13.26
N LEU A 177 8.55 0.64 12.36
CA LEU A 177 9.10 1.10 11.08
C LEU A 177 9.45 2.57 11.20
N LYS A 178 10.56 2.96 10.57
CA LYS A 178 11.02 4.34 10.47
C LYS A 178 11.61 4.56 9.08
N PHE A 179 11.31 5.69 8.46
CA PHE A 179 12.00 6.12 7.25
C PHE A 179 12.20 7.62 7.23
N ASP A 180 13.31 8.04 6.62
CA ASP A 180 13.72 9.44 6.60
C ASP A 180 13.19 10.12 5.33
N ILE A 181 12.58 11.27 5.53
CA ILE A 181 11.99 12.14 4.50
C ILE A 181 12.88 13.37 4.40
N ASN A 182 13.47 13.55 3.23
CA ASN A 182 14.31 14.69 2.90
C ASN A 182 13.58 15.63 1.95
N THR A 183 13.66 16.92 2.20
CA THR A 183 13.11 17.96 1.32
C THR A 183 14.18 18.94 0.89
N ASN A 184 13.95 19.59 -0.24
CA ASN A 184 14.78 20.67 -0.78
C ASN A 184 14.08 22.02 -0.58
N GLU A 185 14.80 23.13 -0.70
CA GLU A 185 14.22 24.49 -0.57
C GLU A 185 13.09 24.75 -1.59
N ASP A 186 13.16 24.08 -2.75
CA ASP A 186 12.18 24.15 -3.83
C ASP A 186 11.08 23.07 -3.75
N THR A 187 11.09 22.22 -2.71
CA THR A 187 10.04 21.21 -2.52
C THR A 187 8.69 21.90 -2.41
N LYS A 188 7.73 21.41 -3.20
CA LYS A 188 6.40 22.01 -3.29
C LYS A 188 5.70 21.88 -1.93
N GLU A 189 5.16 22.98 -1.41
CA GLU A 189 4.43 22.96 -0.15
C GLU A 189 3.14 22.12 -0.30
N GLY A 190 2.64 21.51 0.77
CA GLY A 190 1.42 20.71 0.73
C GLY A 190 1.42 19.57 1.73
N THR A 191 0.32 18.84 1.76
CA THR A 191 0.20 17.57 2.48
C THR A 191 0.54 16.45 1.50
N TYR A 192 1.53 15.65 1.85
CA TYR A 192 1.95 14.48 1.09
C TYR A 192 1.35 13.23 1.71
N PHE A 193 0.66 12.44 0.90
CA PHE A 193 0.01 11.20 1.32
C PHE A 193 0.95 10.00 1.09
N VAL A 194 0.99 9.14 2.09
CA VAL A 194 1.78 7.91 2.10
C VAL A 194 0.82 6.72 2.13
N ARG A 195 0.94 5.87 1.12
CA ARG A 195 0.22 4.60 1.03
C ARG A 195 1.10 3.44 1.48
N PHE A 196 0.47 2.40 2.00
CA PHE A 196 1.14 1.22 2.53
C PHE A 196 0.66 -0.04 1.82
N SER A 197 1.59 -0.93 1.50
CA SER A 197 1.32 -2.30 1.07
C SER A 197 2.06 -3.25 1.99
N MET A 198 1.41 -4.32 2.43
CA MET A 198 2.00 -5.34 3.29
C MET A 198 1.70 -6.71 2.70
N ASN A 199 2.74 -7.40 2.26
CA ASN A 199 2.68 -8.77 1.78
C ASN A 199 3.30 -9.69 2.83
N PHE A 200 2.68 -10.82 3.12
CA PHE A 200 3.21 -11.78 4.09
C PHE A 200 2.65 -13.16 3.84
N GLN A 201 3.31 -14.17 4.41
CA GLN A 201 2.79 -15.52 4.43
C GLN A 201 2.09 -15.79 5.77
N PHE A 202 0.86 -16.29 5.69
CA PHE A 202 0.04 -16.71 6.83
C PHE A 202 -0.60 -18.06 6.52
N ASN A 203 -0.37 -19.04 7.39
CA ASN A 203 -0.83 -20.42 7.20
C ASN A 203 -0.52 -20.96 5.79
N ALA A 204 0.76 -20.85 5.39
CA ALA A 204 1.29 -21.22 4.07
C ALA A 204 0.71 -20.48 2.84
N THR A 205 -0.21 -19.52 3.03
CA THR A 205 -0.82 -18.73 1.96
C THR A 205 -0.21 -17.33 1.92
N GLU A 206 0.13 -16.83 0.73
CA GLU A 206 0.55 -15.43 0.56
C GLU A 206 -0.66 -14.51 0.65
N ARG A 207 -0.56 -13.51 1.52
CA ARG A 207 -1.61 -12.53 1.79
C ARG A 207 -1.12 -11.13 1.45
N VAL A 208 -2.02 -10.31 0.90
CA VAL A 208 -1.73 -8.94 0.49
C VAL A 208 -2.70 -7.98 1.16
N LEU A 209 -2.17 -7.01 1.90
CA LEU A 209 -2.93 -5.91 2.46
C LEU A 209 -2.49 -4.60 1.81
N GLN A 210 -3.44 -3.76 1.43
CA GLN A 210 -3.15 -2.47 0.81
C GLN A 210 -4.00 -1.36 1.41
N SER A 211 -3.46 -0.16 1.39
CA SER A 211 -4.17 1.02 1.83
C SER A 211 -5.01 1.64 0.72
N ARG A 212 -5.92 2.54 1.09
CA ARG A 212 -6.90 3.14 0.17
C ARG A 212 -6.26 3.82 -1.04
N GLY A 213 -5.05 4.37 -0.90
CA GLY A 213 -4.29 5.04 -1.97
C GLY A 213 -3.86 4.19 -3.18
N TYR A 214 -4.08 2.88 -3.19
CA TYR A 214 -3.77 2.02 -4.34
C TYR A 214 -4.85 2.00 -5.42
N TRP A 215 -6.08 2.38 -5.08
CA TRP A 215 -7.23 2.29 -5.99
C TRP A 215 -7.75 3.66 -6.40
N SER A 216 -8.25 3.75 -7.62
CA SER A 216 -9.01 4.92 -8.08
C SER A 216 -10.34 5.05 -7.32
N MET A 217 -11.01 6.20 -7.49
CA MET A 217 -12.35 6.37 -6.91
C MET A 217 -13.38 5.43 -7.54
N GLU A 218 -13.25 5.13 -8.83
CA GLU A 218 -14.15 4.23 -9.55
C GLU A 218 -14.01 2.78 -9.08
N GLU A 219 -12.78 2.27 -9.00
CA GLU A 219 -12.50 0.91 -8.50
C GLU A 219 -13.01 0.73 -7.07
N TRP A 220 -12.75 1.70 -6.20
CA TRP A 220 -13.24 1.68 -4.83
C TRP A 220 -14.77 1.71 -4.76
N THR A 221 -15.40 2.59 -5.54
CA THR A 221 -16.86 2.70 -5.54
C THR A 221 -17.49 1.39 -6.01
N ASN A 222 -16.93 0.74 -7.02
CA ASN A 222 -17.38 -0.58 -7.48
C ASN A 222 -17.20 -1.65 -6.39
N ALA A 223 -16.10 -1.58 -5.63
CA ALA A 223 -15.84 -2.49 -4.52
C ALA A 223 -16.73 -2.25 -3.29
N THR A 224 -17.33 -1.07 -3.14
CA THR A 224 -18.22 -0.76 -2.00
C THR A 224 -19.71 -0.75 -2.35
N THR A 225 -20.06 -0.72 -3.63
CA THR A 225 -21.44 -0.58 -4.11
C THR A 225 -21.98 -1.95 -4.57
N ASN A 226 -23.26 -2.22 -4.31
CA ASN A 226 -23.95 -3.46 -4.73
C ASN A 226 -23.33 -4.76 -4.15
N LEU A 227 -23.00 -4.74 -2.87
CA LEU A 227 -22.46 -5.90 -2.17
C LEU A 227 -23.56 -6.88 -1.77
N SER A 228 -23.33 -8.18 -1.97
CA SER A 228 -24.11 -9.23 -1.31
C SER A 228 -23.74 -9.28 0.18
N GLU A 229 -24.61 -9.84 1.01
CA GLU A 229 -24.48 -9.83 2.48
C GLU A 229 -23.24 -10.57 3.03
N ASN A 230 -22.41 -11.20 2.17
CA ASN A 230 -21.31 -12.07 2.57
C ASN A 230 -19.93 -11.39 2.62
N TYR A 231 -19.83 -10.07 2.46
CA TYR A 231 -18.53 -9.38 2.47
C TYR A 231 -18.24 -8.76 3.84
N PRO A 232 -17.22 -9.24 4.59
CA PRO A 232 -16.86 -8.68 5.89
C PRO A 232 -16.46 -7.21 5.72
N GLY A 233 -17.09 -6.32 6.51
CA GLY A 233 -16.81 -4.89 6.48
C GLY A 233 -17.45 -4.10 5.33
N ASN A 234 -18.40 -4.68 4.59
CA ASN A 234 -19.08 -4.03 3.45
C ASN A 234 -18.10 -3.55 2.36
N ILE A 235 -17.06 -4.34 2.06
CA ILE A 235 -16.13 -4.08 0.97
C ILE A 235 -15.84 -5.40 0.23
N ASN A 236 -15.97 -5.42 -1.09
CA ASN A 236 -15.59 -6.54 -1.93
C ASN A 236 -14.07 -6.54 -2.16
N LEU A 237 -13.37 -7.23 -1.27
CA LEU A 237 -11.92 -7.38 -1.32
C LEU A 237 -11.44 -8.23 -2.52
N ASP A 238 -12.26 -9.16 -3.03
CA ASP A 238 -11.95 -9.97 -4.23
C ASP A 238 -11.81 -9.08 -5.46
N SER A 239 -12.71 -8.09 -5.59
CA SER A 239 -12.67 -7.13 -6.70
C SER A 239 -11.41 -6.25 -6.67
N LEU A 240 -10.90 -5.98 -5.46
CA LEU A 240 -9.67 -5.23 -5.22
C LEU A 240 -8.42 -6.12 -5.27
N LYS A 241 -8.59 -7.45 -5.30
CA LYS A 241 -7.53 -8.48 -5.30
C LYS A 241 -6.59 -8.37 -4.11
N VAL A 242 -7.15 -8.09 -2.94
CA VAL A 242 -6.41 -8.00 -1.67
C VAL A 242 -7.13 -8.78 -0.59
N ASP A 243 -6.40 -9.19 0.45
CA ASP A 243 -6.94 -9.90 1.60
C ASP A 243 -7.44 -8.96 2.69
N GLY A 244 -7.13 -7.66 2.62
CA GLY A 244 -7.57 -6.69 3.61
C GLY A 244 -7.02 -5.29 3.39
N ILE A 245 -7.54 -4.36 4.19
CA ILE A 245 -7.32 -2.92 4.00
C ILE A 245 -6.61 -2.35 5.22
N ILE A 246 -5.53 -1.62 4.99
CA ILE A 246 -4.72 -0.96 6.03
C ILE A 246 -4.82 0.57 5.91
N PRO A 247 -4.56 1.34 6.99
CA PRO A 247 -4.71 2.79 6.95
C PRO A 247 -3.63 3.46 6.08
N ASP A 248 -4.03 4.54 5.39
CA ASP A 248 -3.10 5.52 4.83
C ASP A 248 -2.59 6.48 5.92
N SER A 249 -1.52 7.21 5.60
CA SER A 249 -1.04 8.30 6.44
C SER A 249 -0.58 9.50 5.60
N SER A 250 -0.16 10.57 6.26
CA SER A 250 0.33 11.77 5.60
C SER A 250 1.31 12.56 6.47
N PHE A 251 2.12 13.36 5.81
CA PHE A 251 3.01 14.34 6.44
C PHE A 251 2.87 15.68 5.70
N GLY A 252 3.20 16.78 6.36
CA GLY A 252 3.10 18.11 5.77
C GLY A 252 4.47 18.70 5.45
N VAL A 253 4.53 19.39 4.33
CA VAL A 253 5.62 20.29 3.97
C VAL A 253 5.04 21.69 3.88
N LYS A 254 5.36 22.57 4.83
CA LYS A 254 4.77 23.91 4.87
C LYS A 254 5.71 24.90 5.52
N LYS A 255 5.85 26.08 4.91
CA LYS A 255 6.58 27.17 5.56
C LYS A 255 5.81 27.68 6.77
N PRO A 256 6.49 27.94 7.90
CA PRO A 256 5.85 28.47 9.08
C PRO A 256 5.26 29.84 8.74
N ILE A 257 4.03 30.07 9.19
CA ILE A 257 3.40 31.37 9.01
C ILE A 257 4.26 32.41 9.77
N PRO A 258 4.72 33.49 9.11
CA PRO A 258 5.52 34.50 9.77
C PRO A 258 4.75 35.08 10.97
N LYS A 259 5.29 34.90 12.18
CA LYS A 259 4.64 35.34 13.43
C LYS A 259 4.82 36.83 13.72
N TRP A 260 5.67 37.52 12.96
CA TRP A 260 5.97 38.93 13.19
C TRP A 260 4.74 39.87 13.12
N PRO A 261 3.75 39.69 12.20
CA PRO A 261 2.57 40.55 12.18
C PRO A 261 1.72 40.35 13.44
N LEU A 262 1.63 39.11 13.94
CA LEU A 262 0.94 38.80 15.19
C LEU A 262 1.62 39.49 16.38
N TYR A 263 2.95 39.45 16.47
CA TYR A 263 3.68 40.14 17.54
C TYR A 263 3.50 41.66 17.48
N ILE A 264 3.44 42.25 16.28
CA ILE A 264 3.13 43.67 16.13
C ILE A 264 1.72 43.99 16.64
N LEU A 265 0.72 43.18 16.27
CA LEU A 265 -0.66 43.37 16.73
C LEU A 265 -0.75 43.29 18.26
N ILE A 266 -0.17 42.26 18.88
CA ILE A 266 -0.13 42.11 20.34
C ILE A 266 0.56 43.31 20.99
N SER A 267 1.69 43.74 20.45
CA SER A 267 2.44 44.89 20.98
C SER A 267 1.63 46.19 20.90
N LEU A 268 0.93 46.43 19.78
CA LEU A 268 0.05 47.59 19.63
C LEU A 268 -1.10 47.55 20.63
N THR A 269 -1.74 46.40 20.85
CA THR A 269 -2.81 46.25 21.84
C THR A 269 -2.35 46.59 23.25
N VAL A 270 -1.17 46.10 23.65
CA VAL A 270 -0.58 46.42 24.97
C VAL A 270 -0.28 47.91 25.10
N ILE A 271 0.26 48.54 24.05
CA ILE A 271 0.52 49.98 24.03
C ILE A 271 -0.78 50.77 24.17
N PHE A 272 -1.82 50.43 23.39
CA PHE A 272 -3.11 51.14 23.46
C PHE A 272 -3.81 50.94 24.80
N ALA A 273 -3.76 49.74 25.38
CA ALA A 273 -4.30 49.49 26.72
C ALA A 273 -3.54 50.30 27.79
N GLY A 274 -2.21 50.36 27.70
CA GLY A 274 -1.40 51.19 28.59
C GLY A 274 -1.76 52.68 28.45
N LEU A 275 -1.86 53.17 27.22
CA LEU A 275 -2.28 54.55 26.94
C LEU A 275 -3.70 54.84 27.43
N SER A 276 -4.65 53.91 27.28
CA SER A 276 -6.02 54.12 27.75
C SER A 276 -6.09 54.22 29.27
N VAL A 277 -5.31 53.41 30.00
CA VAL A 277 -5.21 53.53 31.46
C VAL A 277 -4.58 54.87 31.85
N ILE A 278 -3.53 55.29 31.16
CA ILE A 278 -2.88 56.59 31.41
C ILE A 278 -3.88 57.74 31.17
N PHE A 279 -4.62 57.73 30.06
CA PHE A 279 -5.62 58.77 29.76
C PHE A 279 -6.79 58.76 30.74
N TYR A 280 -7.25 57.59 31.17
CA TYR A 280 -8.27 57.46 32.21
C TYR A 280 -7.81 58.12 33.52
N LEU A 281 -6.59 57.84 33.96
CA LEU A 281 -6.02 58.43 35.19
C LEU A 281 -5.74 59.93 35.07
N GLU A 282 -5.45 60.44 33.87
CA GLU A 282 -5.32 61.88 33.60
C GLU A 282 -6.68 62.60 33.73
N GLU A 283 -7.75 62.02 33.17
CA GLU A 283 -9.11 62.58 33.21
C GLU A 283 -9.70 62.63 34.63
N GLU A 284 -9.36 61.65 35.47
CA GLU A 284 -9.84 61.58 36.86
C GLU A 284 -9.12 62.59 37.79
N GLU A 285 -8.11 63.35 37.30
CA GLU A 285 -7.24 64.29 38.04
C GLU A 285 -6.53 63.72 39.28
N THR A 286 -6.62 62.41 39.50
CA THR A 286 -6.21 61.72 40.73
C THR A 286 -4.68 61.76 40.97
N TYR A 287 -3.86 62.03 39.93
CA TYR A 287 -2.39 61.96 40.02
C TYR A 287 -1.67 63.18 39.38
N PRO A 288 -1.36 64.24 40.14
CA PRO A 288 -0.76 65.47 39.61
C PRO A 288 0.69 65.30 39.09
N GLU A 289 1.42 64.29 39.55
CA GLU A 289 2.76 63.97 39.06
C GLU A 289 2.73 63.33 37.66
N LEU A 290 1.70 62.53 37.36
CA LEU A 290 1.51 61.90 36.04
C LEU A 290 1.28 62.97 34.96
N ASN A 291 0.45 63.97 35.25
CA ASN A 291 0.17 65.08 34.32
C ASN A 291 1.41 65.92 34.01
N LYS A 292 2.24 66.22 35.03
CA LYS A 292 3.52 66.93 34.82
C LYS A 292 4.47 66.12 33.92
N TRP A 293 4.52 64.80 34.12
CA TRP A 293 5.33 63.91 33.29
C TRP A 293 4.81 63.83 31.85
N LEU A 294 3.51 63.66 31.64
CA LEU A 294 2.87 63.62 30.31
C LEU A 294 3.10 64.91 29.52
N GLN A 295 2.94 66.07 30.15
CA GLN A 295 3.22 67.37 29.52
C GLN A 295 4.69 67.49 29.09
N LYS A 296 5.62 67.02 29.93
CA LYS A 296 7.06 67.00 29.60
C LYS A 296 7.37 66.06 28.43
N MET A 297 6.73 64.89 28.40
CA MET A 297 6.87 63.93 27.30
C MET A 297 6.29 64.48 25.99
N ARG A 298 5.12 65.12 26.03
CA ARG A 298 4.49 65.76 24.87
C ARG A 298 5.35 66.89 24.31
N GLY A 299 5.97 67.70 25.18
CA GLY A 299 6.93 68.72 24.79
C GLY A 299 8.16 68.16 24.06
N LYS A 300 8.76 67.08 24.59
CA LYS A 300 9.89 66.39 23.95
C LYS A 300 9.51 65.77 22.61
N PHE A 301 8.32 65.17 22.52
CA PHE A 301 7.84 64.57 21.28
C PHE A 301 7.62 65.62 20.19
N ASN A 302 7.04 66.78 20.53
CA ASN A 302 6.89 67.89 19.60
C ASN A 302 8.26 68.41 19.10
N GLN A 303 9.24 68.56 19.99
CA GLN A 303 10.59 68.96 19.60
C GLN A 303 11.25 67.94 18.66
N PHE A 304 11.08 66.64 18.94
CA PHE A 304 11.56 65.57 18.08
C PHE A 304 10.89 65.62 16.69
N TRP A 305 9.57 65.77 16.64
CA TRP A 305 8.80 65.79 15.40
C TRP A 305 9.13 67.02 14.54
N LEU A 306 9.28 68.19 15.17
CA LEU A 306 9.77 69.41 14.50
C LEU A 306 11.16 69.18 13.91
N ARG A 307 12.08 68.58 14.68
CA ARG A 307 13.43 68.27 14.19
C ARG A 307 13.42 67.29 13.02
N PHE A 308 12.49 66.35 12.98
CA PHE A 308 12.34 65.41 11.85
C PHE A 308 11.75 66.10 10.61
N LYS A 309 10.74 66.96 10.79
CA LYS A 309 10.10 67.72 9.70
C LYS A 309 11.07 68.68 9.00
N TYR A 310 11.88 69.42 9.76
CA TYR A 310 12.83 70.39 9.21
C TYR A 310 14.14 69.76 8.71
N ARG A 311 14.37 68.47 8.95
CA ARG A 311 15.56 67.74 8.47
C ARG A 311 15.39 67.13 7.07
N LYS A 312 14.17 67.10 6.52
CA LYS A 312 13.90 66.71 5.12
C LYS A 312 13.96 67.88 4.11
N GLY A 313 14.32 69.08 4.56
CA GLY A 313 14.36 70.30 3.73
C GLY A 313 15.75 70.89 3.51
N SER A 314 16.82 70.11 3.70
CA SER A 314 18.21 70.49 3.37
C SER A 314 18.87 69.42 2.53
#